data_AF-A0A7W8GIE0-F1
#
_entry.id   AF-A0A7W8GIE0-F1
#
_cell.length_a   1.000
_cell.length_b   1.000
_cell.length_c   1.000
_cell.angle_alpha   90.00
_cell.angle_beta   90.00
_cell.angle_gamma   90.00
#
_symmetry.space_group_name_H-M   'P 1'
#
loop_
_entity.id
_entity.type
_entity.pdbx_description
1 polymer ?
#
loop_
_entity_poly.entity_id
_entity_poly.type
_entity_poly.pdbx_seq_one_letter_code
_entity_poly.pdbx_strand_id
1 'polypeptide(L)'
;MSQKNVGADGFFAEQFSGMTFEVFHHDARLDVAVPVVRKDHRLFPIFCPRPTVRILFYTDSAAVDFNSAQDFGVDLLRDLILSRNTFYVNFQIDLVNRHRPTHAANKLTSSLLSRYDQVWFFGVLQCNLPDQPENELTNPEVAALSRWMAQGGVLMTGDHANPKPPAAAAGLDPLLNLGRAIGHRVPRAGELRKWEGTPSAVPAQSHNTQEPDGLNSLDNLTLQDDALPQRLLLKQYPLGWHFPRWIRRSRPHPLFCGRLGPIRVFPDHMHEGELLIPSAFPAPTWPAGPVTQPLPEIVARGTDKRTGSVYGVTTAYDGAAANVGRIVADATWHHYFNVNLRGFPPGTTLNEIADYYVNLAVWLSPTPKRAAMRCHLWWWLALHPAVFMVAHNPIFVLGETAYNVLGKVASQCMISEWIFPPHLIEWPLRERFPWPPEELVLGGIVEQYHSAIRAAQAGEKLPEVGALYARGVRSGLHFYTEELAETLKGAQALDEITERLLAAGDQAAGPETDPA
;
A
#
# COMPACT_ATOMS: atom_id res chain seq x y z
N MET A 1 37.09 26.40 34.91
CA MET A 1 36.59 25.97 33.59
C MET A 1 35.75 24.72 33.79
N SER A 2 34.43 24.87 33.76
CA SER A 2 33.46 23.77 33.75
C SER A 2 32.31 24.25 32.87
N GLN A 3 32.25 23.73 31.64
CA GLN A 3 31.13 23.99 30.73
C GLN A 3 29.97 23.11 31.18
N LYS A 4 28.88 23.76 31.59
CA LYS A 4 27.59 23.11 31.80
C LYS A 4 26.98 22.79 30.43
N ASN A 5 26.64 21.52 30.24
CA ASN A 5 25.73 21.06 29.19
C ASN A 5 24.40 21.80 29.33
N VAL A 6 24.07 22.61 28.33
CA VAL A 6 22.71 23.14 28.13
C VAL A 6 21.95 22.05 27.36
N GLY A 7 20.93 21.48 28.01
CA GLY A 7 20.07 20.46 27.42
C GLY A 7 19.27 20.99 26.24
N ALA A 8 19.12 20.16 25.21
CA ALA A 8 18.47 20.45 23.94
C ALA A 8 16.93 20.32 23.97
N ASP A 9 16.29 20.42 25.14
CA ASP A 9 14.84 20.17 25.32
C ASP A 9 14.00 21.46 25.49
N GLY A 10 14.56 22.62 25.16
CA GLY A 10 13.89 23.92 25.33
C GLY A 10 13.53 24.58 24.02
N PHE A 11 12.67 23.97 23.20
CA PHE A 11 12.04 24.68 22.07
C PHE A 11 10.69 25.27 22.49
N PHE A 12 10.56 26.57 22.22
CA PHE A 12 9.45 27.42 22.62
C PHE A 12 8.10 26.86 22.19
N ALA A 13 7.14 26.88 23.11
CA ALA A 13 5.73 26.80 22.81
C ALA A 13 5.34 28.03 21.97
N GLU A 14 5.48 27.95 20.66
CA GLU A 14 4.78 28.89 19.79
C GLU A 14 3.29 28.74 20.06
N GLN A 15 2.70 29.82 20.54
CA GLN A 15 1.27 29.91 20.80
C GLN A 15 0.54 29.84 19.45
N PHE A 16 0.21 28.62 19.00
CA PHE A 16 -0.82 28.45 17.98
C PHE A 16 -2.15 28.93 18.57
N SER A 17 -2.50 30.20 18.36
CA SER A 17 -3.83 30.74 18.69
C SER A 17 -4.29 30.49 20.14
N GLY A 18 -3.39 30.57 21.12
CA GLY A 18 -3.72 30.33 22.54
C GLY A 18 -3.82 28.85 22.95
N MET A 19 -3.47 27.91 22.07
CA MET A 19 -3.31 26.49 22.44
C MET A 19 -1.91 26.22 22.97
N THR A 20 -1.78 25.95 24.27
CA THR A 20 -0.56 25.36 24.83
C THR A 20 -0.61 23.85 24.61
N PHE A 21 0.09 23.37 23.58
CA PHE A 21 0.37 21.94 23.44
C PHE A 21 1.56 21.61 24.34
N GLU A 22 1.36 20.73 25.33
CA GLU A 22 2.40 20.41 26.32
C GLU A 22 3.51 19.48 25.80
N VAL A 23 3.41 18.95 24.58
CA VAL A 23 4.39 17.98 24.07
C VAL A 23 4.54 18.08 22.55
N PHE A 24 5.72 18.51 22.13
CA PHE A 24 6.18 18.45 20.74
C PHE A 24 7.09 17.23 20.58
N HIS A 25 6.70 16.28 19.74
CA HIS A 25 7.66 15.35 19.17
C HIS A 25 8.07 15.90 17.80
N HIS A 26 9.34 16.29 17.66
CA HIS A 26 9.88 16.72 16.38
C HIS A 26 10.11 15.49 15.50
N ASP A 27 9.27 15.28 14.49
CA ASP A 27 9.54 14.27 13.47
C ASP A 27 10.49 14.90 12.44
N ALA A 28 11.78 14.57 12.53
CA ALA A 28 12.83 15.10 11.65
C ALA A 28 12.57 14.84 10.16
N ARG A 29 11.64 13.93 9.81
CA ARG A 29 11.25 13.63 8.42
C ARG A 29 10.20 14.59 7.88
N LEU A 30 9.44 15.21 8.76
CA LEU A 30 8.37 16.13 8.41
C LEU A 30 8.78 17.59 8.54
N ASP A 31 9.86 17.88 9.28
CA ASP A 31 10.23 19.23 9.70
C ASP A 31 9.06 19.95 10.42
N VAL A 32 8.18 19.16 11.05
CA VAL A 32 6.99 19.64 11.74
C VAL A 32 6.80 18.84 13.02
N ALA A 33 6.60 19.57 14.12
CA ALA A 33 6.27 18.96 15.39
C ALA A 33 4.82 18.49 15.41
N VAL A 34 4.59 17.23 15.78
CA VAL A 34 3.23 16.69 15.93
C VAL A 34 2.85 16.77 17.40
N PRO A 35 1.79 17.52 17.77
CA PRO A 35 1.40 17.63 19.15
C PRO A 35 0.85 16.30 19.67
N VAL A 36 1.37 15.84 20.81
CA VAL A 36 0.84 14.69 21.54
C VAL A 36 -0.13 15.17 22.60
N VAL A 37 -1.34 14.62 22.59
CA VAL A 37 -2.43 15.04 23.49
C VAL A 37 -2.52 14.07 24.66
N ARG A 38 -2.51 14.59 25.89
CA ARG A 38 -2.71 13.80 27.11
C ARG A 38 -4.15 13.28 27.19
N LYS A 39 -4.36 12.15 27.88
CA LYS A 39 -5.69 11.50 27.99
C LYS A 39 -6.78 12.37 28.62
N ASP A 40 -6.39 13.28 29.49
CA ASP A 40 -7.24 14.23 30.20
C ASP A 40 -7.50 15.54 29.43
N HIS A 41 -6.83 15.75 28.30
CA HIS A 41 -7.00 16.95 27.49
C HIS A 41 -8.31 16.90 26.68
N ARG A 42 -8.96 18.05 26.50
CA ARG A 42 -10.27 18.15 25.82
C ARG A 42 -10.27 17.68 24.37
N LEU A 43 -9.13 17.76 23.69
CA LEU A 43 -8.95 17.25 22.32
C LEU A 43 -8.75 15.73 22.25
N PHE A 44 -8.55 15.04 23.38
CA PHE A 44 -8.29 13.61 23.38
C PHE A 44 -9.35 12.77 22.65
N PRO A 45 -10.66 13.06 22.69
CA PRO A 45 -11.68 12.31 21.95
C PRO A 45 -11.50 12.31 20.42
N ILE A 46 -10.84 13.34 19.87
CA ILE A 46 -10.57 13.46 18.42
C ILE A 46 -9.09 13.26 18.09
N PHE A 47 -8.24 13.11 19.11
CA PHE A 47 -6.84 12.75 18.97
C PHE A 47 -6.73 11.27 18.62
N CYS A 48 -5.92 10.97 17.61
CA CYS A 48 -5.59 9.61 17.25
C CYS A 48 -4.10 9.37 17.39
N PRO A 49 -3.66 8.49 18.30
CA PRO A 49 -2.25 8.15 18.41
C PRO A 49 -1.79 7.45 17.14
N ARG A 50 -0.52 7.65 16.79
CA ARG A 50 0.14 6.95 15.68
C ARG A 50 0.11 5.45 15.96
N PRO A 51 -0.60 4.63 15.17
CA PRO A 51 -0.70 3.20 15.43
C PRO A 51 0.64 2.50 15.17
N THR A 52 0.87 1.41 15.91
CA THR A 52 1.95 0.47 15.61
C THR A 52 1.41 -0.74 14.84
N VAL A 53 2.09 -1.10 13.77
CA VAL A 53 1.87 -2.32 12.97
C VAL A 53 3.02 -3.28 13.24
N ARG A 54 2.69 -4.46 13.74
CA ARG A 54 3.64 -5.51 14.09
C ARG A 54 3.67 -6.55 12.97
N ILE A 55 4.83 -6.73 12.37
CA ILE A 55 5.05 -7.61 11.23
C ILE A 55 5.95 -8.77 11.68
N LEU A 56 5.50 -9.98 11.42
CA LEU A 56 6.31 -11.18 11.63
C LEU A 56 6.92 -11.61 10.31
N PHE A 57 8.24 -11.47 10.17
CA PHE A 57 8.98 -12.22 9.16
C PHE A 57 9.10 -13.66 9.66
N TYR A 58 8.59 -14.62 8.89
CA TYR A 58 8.53 -16.03 9.29
C TYR A 58 9.24 -16.89 8.26
N THR A 59 10.21 -17.68 8.72
CA THR A 59 11.07 -18.49 7.87
C THR A 59 11.23 -19.90 8.43
N ASP A 60 11.63 -20.85 7.57
CA ASP A 60 12.05 -22.20 7.92
C ASP A 60 13.55 -22.43 7.68
N SER A 61 14.32 -21.38 7.36
CA SER A 61 15.75 -21.52 7.04
C SER A 61 16.63 -20.68 7.96
N ALA A 62 17.71 -21.31 8.42
CA ALA A 62 18.75 -20.66 9.20
C ALA A 62 19.52 -19.57 8.42
N ALA A 63 19.47 -19.61 7.08
CA ALA A 63 20.09 -18.63 6.20
C ALA A 63 19.29 -17.32 6.10
N VAL A 64 18.02 -17.32 6.54
CA VAL A 64 17.20 -16.12 6.59
C VAL A 64 17.29 -15.55 7.99
N ASP A 65 18.08 -14.49 8.14
CA ASP A 65 18.28 -13.77 9.40
C ASP A 65 18.34 -12.24 9.21
N PHE A 66 18.55 -11.50 10.31
CA PHE A 66 18.83 -10.06 10.26
C PHE A 66 20.34 -9.80 10.24
N ASN A 67 21.01 -10.24 9.18
CA ASN A 67 22.43 -10.01 8.97
C ASN A 67 22.71 -9.52 7.55
N SER A 68 23.18 -8.27 7.45
CA SER A 68 23.50 -7.60 6.17
C SER A 68 24.54 -8.35 5.34
N ALA A 69 25.42 -9.13 5.98
CA ALA A 69 26.47 -9.87 5.30
C ALA A 69 25.98 -11.18 4.67
N GLN A 70 24.78 -11.67 5.04
CA GLN A 70 24.22 -12.87 4.44
C GLN A 70 23.40 -12.51 3.20
N ASP A 71 23.60 -13.27 2.13
CA ASP A 71 22.86 -13.10 0.88
C ASP A 71 21.35 -13.24 1.08
N PHE A 72 20.92 -14.17 1.95
CA PHE A 72 19.52 -14.45 2.27
C PHE A 72 19.01 -13.64 3.49
N GLY A 73 19.79 -12.67 3.96
CA GLY A 73 19.37 -11.77 5.01
C GLY A 73 18.23 -10.85 4.57
N VAL A 74 17.44 -10.39 5.54
CA VAL A 74 16.25 -9.52 5.34
C VAL A 74 16.34 -8.21 6.11
N ASP A 75 17.54 -7.84 6.56
CA ASP A 75 17.76 -6.59 7.29
C ASP A 75 17.75 -5.36 6.38
N LEU A 76 18.23 -5.43 5.12
CA LEU A 76 18.08 -4.31 4.18
C LEU A 76 16.60 -3.99 3.94
N LEU A 77 15.76 -5.01 3.73
CA LEU A 77 14.31 -4.85 3.65
C LEU A 77 13.74 -4.16 4.90
N ARG A 78 14.06 -4.68 6.09
CA ARG A 78 13.61 -4.12 7.36
C ARG A 78 14.02 -2.65 7.49
N ASP A 79 15.28 -2.36 7.22
CA ASP A 79 15.85 -1.03 7.38
C ASP A 79 15.29 -0.05 6.36
N LEU A 80 14.98 -0.49 5.13
CA LEU A 80 14.24 0.31 4.15
C LEU A 80 12.84 0.65 4.65
N ILE A 81 12.09 -0.32 5.20
CA ILE A 81 10.75 -0.06 5.78
C ILE A 81 10.85 0.94 6.95
N LEU A 82 11.81 0.75 7.87
CA LEU A 82 11.94 1.59 9.06
C LEU A 82 12.49 3.00 8.76
N SER A 83 13.46 3.11 7.86
CA SER A 83 14.03 4.40 7.43
C SER A 83 13.03 5.20 6.59
N ARG A 84 12.19 4.53 5.79
CA ARG A 84 11.11 5.15 5.01
C ARG A 84 9.78 5.25 5.72
N ASN A 85 9.74 4.77 6.97
CA ASN A 85 8.53 4.75 7.77
C ASN A 85 7.82 6.10 7.71
N THR A 86 6.54 6.04 7.42
CA THR A 86 5.71 7.21 7.17
C THR A 86 5.15 7.71 8.49
N PHE A 87 4.99 9.03 8.60
CA PHE A 87 4.66 9.69 9.87
C PHE A 87 3.37 9.22 10.55
N TYR A 88 2.49 8.52 9.83
CA TYR A 88 1.19 8.06 10.31
C TYR A 88 1.17 6.61 10.82
N VAL A 89 2.31 5.91 10.85
CA VAL A 89 2.41 4.53 11.36
C VAL A 89 3.78 4.26 11.97
N ASN A 90 3.85 3.40 12.98
CA ASN A 90 5.09 2.83 13.47
C ASN A 90 5.16 1.37 13.04
N PHE A 91 6.27 0.94 12.46
CA PHE A 91 6.49 -0.47 12.14
C PHE A 91 7.36 -1.12 13.22
N GLN A 92 6.98 -2.32 13.64
CA GLN A 92 7.79 -3.22 14.44
C GLN A 92 7.90 -4.53 13.69
N ILE A 93 9.12 -5.00 13.47
CA ILE A 93 9.40 -6.15 12.62
C ILE A 93 10.23 -7.14 13.44
N ASP A 94 9.65 -8.31 13.67
CA ASP A 94 10.34 -9.45 14.28
C ASP A 94 10.63 -10.50 13.22
N LEU A 95 11.70 -11.27 13.42
CA LEU A 95 12.00 -12.45 12.62
C LEU A 95 11.92 -13.70 13.50
N VAL A 96 11.15 -14.68 13.06
CA VAL A 96 11.01 -15.97 13.72
C VAL A 96 11.33 -17.07 12.74
N ASN A 97 12.32 -17.89 13.10
CA ASN A 97 12.63 -19.12 12.40
C ASN A 97 11.87 -20.28 13.06
N ARG A 98 11.11 -21.04 12.25
CA ARG A 98 10.33 -22.21 12.65
C ARG A 98 11.14 -23.23 13.46
N HIS A 99 12.41 -23.41 13.11
CA HIS A 99 13.29 -24.47 13.59
C HIS A 99 14.34 -24.04 14.62
N ARG A 100 14.28 -22.79 15.12
CA ARG A 100 15.20 -22.31 16.17
C ARG A 100 14.44 -21.85 17.43
N PRO A 101 14.98 -22.02 18.65
CA PRO A 101 16.28 -22.64 18.94
C PRO A 101 16.29 -24.17 18.77
N THR A 102 15.13 -24.81 18.74
CA THR A 102 14.97 -26.25 18.46
C THR A 102 14.05 -26.47 17.26
N HIS A 103 14.18 -27.62 16.60
CA HIS A 103 13.39 -27.93 15.39
C HIS A 103 11.88 -27.86 15.72
N ALA A 104 11.16 -27.08 14.92
CA ALA A 104 9.73 -26.80 15.08
C ALA A 104 9.38 -26.13 16.43
N ALA A 105 10.32 -25.42 17.05
CA ALA A 105 10.10 -24.64 18.27
C ALA A 105 9.04 -23.55 18.09
N ASN A 106 9.04 -22.89 16.94
CA ASN A 106 8.21 -21.71 16.70
C ASN A 106 7.08 -22.00 15.72
N LYS A 107 6.22 -22.95 16.06
CA LYS A 107 4.99 -23.19 15.31
C LYS A 107 4.05 -21.98 15.35
N LEU A 108 3.28 -21.79 14.28
CA LEU A 108 2.29 -20.72 14.15
C LEU A 108 1.04 -21.03 14.99
N THR A 109 1.18 -20.87 16.31
CA THR A 109 0.07 -20.99 17.26
C THR A 109 -0.77 -19.72 17.31
N SER A 110 -2.01 -19.81 17.82
CA SER A 110 -2.83 -18.62 18.05
C SER A 110 -2.18 -17.61 18.99
N SER A 111 -1.40 -18.07 19.98
CA SER A 111 -0.65 -17.19 20.89
C SER A 111 0.49 -16.45 20.19
N LEU A 112 1.17 -17.10 19.24
CA LEU A 112 2.22 -16.44 18.45
C LEU A 112 1.59 -15.39 17.53
N LEU A 113 0.58 -15.80 16.75
CA LEU A 113 -0.08 -14.98 15.75
C LEU A 113 -0.78 -13.75 16.33
N SER A 114 -1.38 -13.83 17.52
CA SER A 114 -2.07 -12.69 18.15
C SER A 114 -1.16 -11.51 18.50
N ARG A 115 0.16 -11.71 18.44
CA ARG A 115 1.16 -10.65 18.65
C ARG A 115 1.43 -9.83 17.40
N TYR A 116 0.93 -10.25 16.24
CA TYR A 116 1.25 -9.64 14.95
C TYR A 116 0.00 -9.26 14.18
N ASP A 117 0.14 -8.17 13.44
CA ASP A 117 -0.88 -7.66 12.52
C ASP A 117 -0.67 -8.24 11.11
N GLN A 118 0.56 -8.68 10.80
CA GLN A 118 0.95 -9.27 9.52
C GLN A 118 1.94 -10.42 9.70
N VAL A 119 1.93 -11.36 8.75
CA VAL A 119 2.94 -12.43 8.63
C VAL A 119 3.47 -12.46 7.20
N TRP A 120 4.79 -12.35 7.06
CA TRP A 120 5.50 -12.36 5.79
C TRP A 120 6.33 -13.63 5.73
N PHE A 121 5.99 -14.54 4.83
CA PHE A 121 6.61 -15.84 4.72
C PHE A 121 7.84 -15.75 3.81
N PHE A 122 9.00 -16.12 4.33
CA PHE A 122 10.28 -16.27 3.62
C PHE A 122 10.76 -17.72 3.75
N GLY A 123 10.05 -18.63 3.09
CA GLY A 123 10.34 -20.06 3.14
C GLY A 123 11.39 -20.48 2.11
N VAL A 124 12.22 -21.44 2.49
CA VAL A 124 13.23 -22.08 1.63
C VAL A 124 12.97 -23.58 1.51
N LEU A 125 12.52 -24.26 2.56
CA LEU A 125 12.35 -25.72 2.53
C LEU A 125 11.16 -26.15 1.66
N GLN A 126 11.25 -27.35 1.11
CA GLN A 126 10.30 -27.86 0.10
C GLN A 126 9.18 -28.74 0.70
N CYS A 127 9.51 -29.61 1.65
CA CYS A 127 8.56 -30.58 2.23
C CYS A 127 9.06 -31.18 3.55
N ASN A 128 8.22 -32.02 4.17
CA ASN A 128 8.62 -32.92 5.24
C ASN A 128 9.61 -33.98 4.73
N LEU A 129 10.56 -34.36 5.59
CA LEU A 129 11.52 -35.43 5.31
C LEU A 129 11.39 -36.53 6.36
N PRO A 130 11.63 -37.81 6.00
CA PRO A 130 11.78 -38.89 6.95
C PRO A 130 12.83 -38.55 8.00
N ASP A 131 12.60 -39.01 9.23
CA ASP A 131 13.50 -38.85 10.37
C ASP A 131 13.83 -37.39 10.75
N GLN A 132 13.06 -36.44 10.21
CA GLN A 132 13.10 -35.03 10.58
C GLN A 132 11.74 -34.61 11.17
N PRO A 133 11.74 -33.77 12.21
CA PRO A 133 10.52 -33.07 12.63
C PRO A 133 9.88 -32.27 11.49
N GLU A 134 8.60 -31.95 11.65
CA GLU A 134 7.79 -31.37 10.60
C GLU A 134 8.29 -30.01 10.08
N ASN A 135 8.69 -30.00 8.81
CA ASN A 135 8.98 -28.80 8.03
C ASN A 135 7.69 -28.12 7.57
N GLU A 136 6.68 -28.92 7.19
CA GLU A 136 5.41 -28.38 6.73
C GLU A 136 4.53 -27.89 7.89
N LEU A 137 3.69 -26.90 7.60
CA LEU A 137 2.66 -26.44 8.55
C LEU A 137 1.74 -27.61 8.92
N THR A 138 1.46 -27.75 10.21
CA THR A 138 0.55 -28.78 10.73
C THR A 138 -0.93 -28.36 10.66
N ASN A 139 -1.87 -29.31 10.77
CA ASN A 139 -3.31 -28.98 10.79
C ASN A 139 -3.67 -27.92 11.87
N PRO A 140 -3.14 -28.00 13.11
CA PRO A 140 -3.38 -26.95 14.12
C PRO A 140 -2.87 -25.57 13.72
N GLU A 141 -1.71 -25.49 13.06
CA GLU A 141 -1.16 -24.21 12.58
C GLU A 141 -1.99 -23.62 11.44
N VAL A 142 -2.40 -24.45 10.48
CA VAL A 142 -3.30 -24.03 9.38
C VAL A 142 -4.63 -23.52 9.94
N ALA A 143 -5.19 -24.20 10.95
CA ALA A 143 -6.41 -23.76 11.62
C ALA A 143 -6.22 -22.44 12.39
N ALA A 144 -5.06 -22.26 13.05
CA ALA A 144 -4.74 -21.01 13.74
C ALA A 144 -4.56 -19.84 12.76
N LEU A 145 -3.85 -20.07 11.65
CA LEU A 145 -3.69 -19.12 10.55
C LEU A 145 -5.04 -18.76 9.92
N SER A 146 -5.89 -19.74 9.62
CA SER A 146 -7.22 -19.51 9.05
C SER A 146 -8.04 -18.54 9.90
N ARG A 147 -8.07 -18.74 11.23
CA ARG A 147 -8.75 -17.83 12.16
C ARG A 147 -8.08 -16.45 12.21
N TRP A 148 -6.76 -16.39 12.27
CA TRP A 148 -6.03 -15.12 12.36
C TRP A 148 -6.13 -14.28 11.08
N MET A 149 -6.12 -14.91 9.90
CA MET A 149 -6.29 -14.26 8.59
C MET A 149 -7.70 -13.70 8.35
N ALA A 150 -8.64 -13.88 9.29
CA ALA A 150 -9.86 -13.09 9.31
C ALA A 150 -9.58 -11.60 9.58
N GLN A 151 -8.39 -11.26 10.11
CA GLN A 151 -8.01 -9.86 10.40
C GLN A 151 -6.58 -9.54 9.96
N GLY A 152 -5.66 -10.51 10.02
CA GLY A 152 -4.24 -10.32 9.71
C GLY A 152 -3.91 -10.39 8.22
N GLY A 153 -2.93 -9.60 7.78
CA GLY A 153 -2.45 -9.58 6.40
C GLY A 153 -1.27 -10.52 6.13
N VAL A 154 -1.22 -11.10 4.93
CA VAL A 154 -0.16 -12.05 4.54
C VAL A 154 0.64 -11.56 3.34
N LEU A 155 1.96 -11.60 3.45
CA LEU A 155 2.85 -11.68 2.28
C LEU A 155 3.28 -13.14 2.13
N MET A 156 3.02 -13.72 0.96
CA MET A 156 3.42 -15.08 0.61
C MET A 156 4.47 -15.04 -0.50
N THR A 157 5.68 -15.46 -0.17
CA THR A 157 6.76 -15.61 -1.14
C THR A 157 7.17 -17.08 -1.25
N GLY A 158 8.01 -17.36 -2.24
CA GLY A 158 8.67 -18.65 -2.49
C GLY A 158 9.71 -18.39 -3.57
N ASP A 159 10.21 -19.41 -4.22
CA ASP A 159 11.01 -19.23 -5.44
C ASP A 159 10.74 -20.39 -6.41
N HIS A 160 11.48 -20.48 -7.52
CA HIS A 160 11.44 -21.61 -8.43
C HIS A 160 11.49 -23.00 -7.77
N ALA A 161 11.19 -24.01 -8.58
CA ALA A 161 11.30 -25.41 -8.21
C ALA A 161 12.70 -25.99 -8.35
N ASN A 162 13.06 -26.79 -7.36
CA ASN A 162 14.22 -27.68 -7.38
C ASN A 162 13.77 -29.14 -7.37
N PRO A 163 14.63 -30.08 -7.77
CA PRO A 163 14.39 -31.50 -7.56
C PRO A 163 13.96 -31.76 -6.12
N LYS A 164 12.89 -32.54 -5.94
CA LYS A 164 12.45 -32.92 -4.60
C LYS A 164 13.59 -33.64 -3.88
N PRO A 165 13.75 -33.46 -2.55
CA PRO A 165 14.77 -34.17 -1.82
C PRO A 165 14.62 -35.70 -2.00
N PRO A 166 15.71 -36.48 -2.11
CA PRO A 166 15.62 -37.92 -2.38
C PRO A 166 14.77 -38.72 -1.38
N ALA A 167 14.72 -38.25 -0.13
CA ALA A 167 13.93 -38.88 0.93
C ALA A 167 12.47 -38.40 0.98
N ALA A 168 12.07 -37.43 0.18
CA ALA A 168 10.72 -36.90 0.16
C ALA A 168 9.69 -37.97 -0.24
N ALA A 169 8.43 -37.79 0.19
CA ALA A 169 7.37 -38.75 -0.09
C ALA A 169 7.23 -39.03 -1.61
N ALA A 170 7.04 -40.31 -1.95
CA ALA A 170 7.01 -40.77 -3.34
C ALA A 170 5.92 -40.07 -4.18
N GLY A 171 4.77 -39.75 -3.57
CA GLY A 171 3.63 -39.10 -4.23
C GLY A 171 3.78 -37.59 -4.51
N LEU A 172 4.86 -36.95 -4.07
CA LEU A 172 5.13 -35.54 -4.38
C LEU A 172 5.68 -35.39 -5.79
N ASP A 173 5.40 -34.25 -6.43
CA ASP A 173 5.96 -33.89 -7.74
C ASP A 173 7.51 -33.95 -7.73
N PRO A 174 8.16 -34.40 -8.81
CA PRO A 174 9.63 -34.42 -8.90
C PRO A 174 10.29 -33.06 -8.69
N LEU A 175 9.57 -31.97 -8.91
CA LEU A 175 10.02 -30.59 -8.73
C LEU A 175 9.14 -29.88 -7.69
N LEU A 176 9.76 -29.41 -6.60
CA LEU A 176 9.07 -28.68 -5.54
C LEU A 176 9.64 -27.27 -5.42
N ASN A 177 8.77 -26.27 -5.36
CA ASN A 177 9.14 -24.86 -5.22
C ASN A 177 9.78 -24.60 -3.85
N LEU A 178 10.80 -23.74 -3.83
CA LEU A 178 11.38 -23.27 -2.57
C LEU A 178 10.32 -22.52 -1.75
N GLY A 179 10.30 -22.79 -0.44
CA GLY A 179 9.30 -22.26 0.49
C GLY A 179 7.96 -22.98 0.49
N ARG A 180 7.78 -24.02 -0.35
CA ARG A 180 6.58 -24.85 -0.35
C ARG A 180 6.24 -25.37 1.05
N ALA A 181 7.23 -25.75 1.87
CA ALA A 181 6.97 -26.36 3.18
C ALA A 181 6.07 -25.50 4.06
N ILE A 182 6.36 -24.20 4.16
CA ILE A 182 5.58 -23.25 4.97
C ILE A 182 4.55 -22.44 4.18
N GLY A 183 4.55 -22.50 2.85
CA GLY A 183 3.68 -21.69 1.99
C GLY A 183 2.41 -22.38 1.49
N HIS A 184 2.51 -23.61 0.99
CA HIS A 184 1.41 -24.22 0.20
C HIS A 184 0.13 -24.49 1.00
N ARG A 185 0.23 -24.58 2.32
CA ARG A 185 -0.91 -24.84 3.22
C ARG A 185 -1.51 -23.57 3.84
N VAL A 186 -0.97 -22.39 3.55
CA VAL A 186 -1.50 -21.15 4.10
C VAL A 186 -2.86 -20.85 3.46
N PRO A 187 -3.95 -20.73 4.24
CA PRO A 187 -5.30 -20.57 3.69
C PRO A 187 -5.41 -19.38 2.73
N ARG A 188 -5.99 -19.59 1.53
CA ARG A 188 -6.03 -18.65 0.38
C ARG A 188 -4.67 -18.28 -0.20
N ALA A 189 -3.71 -17.87 0.62
CA ALA A 189 -2.41 -17.39 0.14
C ALA A 189 -1.59 -18.49 -0.55
N GLY A 190 -1.70 -19.73 -0.06
CA GLY A 190 -1.10 -20.91 -0.68
C GLY A 190 -1.70 -21.25 -2.05
N GLU A 191 -2.90 -20.76 -2.37
CA GLU A 191 -3.52 -20.98 -3.69
C GLU A 191 -3.08 -19.95 -4.73
N LEU A 192 -2.37 -18.89 -4.32
CA LEU A 192 -1.92 -17.80 -5.21
C LEU A 192 -0.53 -18.03 -5.81
N ARG A 193 0.11 -19.15 -5.47
CA ARG A 193 1.41 -19.58 -5.99
C ARG A 193 1.34 -21.01 -6.48
N LYS A 194 2.11 -21.30 -7.52
CA LYS A 194 2.41 -22.67 -7.91
C LYS A 194 3.51 -23.22 -7.01
N TRP A 195 3.28 -24.41 -6.45
CA TRP A 195 4.22 -25.02 -5.50
C TRP A 195 4.91 -26.27 -6.03
N GLU A 196 4.44 -26.83 -7.13
CA GLU A 196 4.88 -28.10 -7.70
C GLU A 196 5.03 -27.96 -9.22
N GLY A 197 6.03 -28.65 -9.79
CA GLY A 197 6.39 -28.53 -11.20
C GLY A 197 7.19 -27.27 -11.53
N THR A 198 7.27 -26.96 -12.83
CA THR A 198 7.96 -25.76 -13.36
C THR A 198 7.23 -24.47 -12.96
N PRO A 199 7.88 -23.29 -12.94
CA PRO A 199 9.25 -23.01 -13.36
C PRO A 199 10.32 -23.60 -12.41
N SER A 200 11.46 -24.01 -12.96
CA SER A 200 12.56 -24.63 -12.21
C SER A 200 13.84 -23.80 -12.25
N ALA A 201 14.89 -24.22 -11.54
CA ALA A 201 16.23 -23.63 -11.65
C ALA A 201 16.93 -23.90 -13.00
N VAL A 202 16.33 -24.71 -13.88
CA VAL A 202 16.92 -25.03 -15.18
C VAL A 202 16.60 -23.90 -16.16
N PRO A 203 17.59 -23.30 -16.85
CA PRO A 203 17.35 -22.14 -17.70
C PRO A 203 16.18 -22.28 -18.68
N ALA A 204 16.09 -23.40 -19.41
CA ALA A 204 15.02 -23.65 -20.37
C ALA A 204 13.60 -23.75 -19.78
N GLN A 205 13.48 -23.81 -18.46
CA GLN A 205 12.25 -23.97 -17.70
C GLN A 205 12.09 -22.90 -16.61
N SER A 206 12.98 -21.92 -16.55
CA SER A 206 12.94 -20.87 -15.53
C SER A 206 12.26 -19.61 -16.07
N HIS A 207 11.88 -18.75 -15.14
CA HIS A 207 11.47 -17.38 -15.41
C HIS A 207 12.63 -16.45 -15.05
N ASN A 208 13.19 -15.75 -16.04
CA ASN A 208 14.40 -14.95 -15.84
C ASN A 208 14.18 -13.47 -16.13
N THR A 209 14.11 -12.64 -15.09
CA THR A 209 13.93 -11.18 -15.21
C THR A 209 15.23 -10.40 -15.26
N GLN A 210 16.39 -11.07 -15.22
CA GLN A 210 17.68 -10.40 -15.19
C GLN A 210 17.87 -9.48 -16.38
N GLU A 211 18.23 -8.22 -16.13
CA GLU A 211 18.54 -7.28 -17.19
C GLU A 211 19.98 -7.51 -17.70
N PRO A 212 20.22 -7.45 -19.01
CA PRO A 212 21.57 -7.63 -19.54
C PRO A 212 22.45 -6.43 -19.19
N ASP A 213 23.59 -6.68 -18.53
CA ASP A 213 24.64 -5.69 -18.26
C ASP A 213 25.58 -5.47 -19.46
N GLY A 214 25.44 -6.28 -20.51
CA GLY A 214 26.27 -6.27 -21.72
C GLY A 214 27.59 -7.03 -21.60
N LEU A 215 27.87 -7.65 -20.45
CA LEU A 215 29.12 -8.37 -20.15
C LEU A 215 28.88 -9.84 -19.82
N ASN A 216 27.81 -10.14 -19.11
CA ASN A 216 27.49 -11.46 -18.58
C ASN A 216 26.35 -12.13 -19.35
N SER A 217 26.32 -13.47 -19.29
CA SER A 217 25.14 -14.23 -19.71
C SER A 217 23.98 -13.92 -18.76
N LEU A 218 22.76 -13.91 -19.28
CA LEU A 218 21.54 -13.76 -18.47
C LEU A 218 21.32 -14.91 -17.48
N ASP A 219 22.05 -16.01 -17.58
CA ASP A 219 22.00 -17.09 -16.59
C ASP A 219 23.15 -17.00 -15.56
N ASN A 220 23.74 -15.81 -15.37
CA ASN A 220 24.84 -15.58 -14.42
C ASN A 220 24.30 -15.08 -13.07
N LEU A 221 24.63 -15.79 -11.99
CA LEU A 221 24.19 -15.47 -10.62
C LEU A 221 24.75 -14.15 -10.10
N THR A 222 25.81 -13.62 -10.70
CA THR A 222 26.36 -12.31 -10.33
C THR A 222 25.55 -11.14 -10.87
N LEU A 223 24.54 -11.36 -11.72
CA LEU A 223 23.64 -10.28 -12.15
C LEU A 223 22.61 -9.96 -11.07
N GLN A 224 22.29 -10.91 -10.19
CA GLN A 224 21.23 -10.72 -9.20
C GLN A 224 21.59 -9.71 -8.10
N ASP A 225 22.86 -9.28 -8.00
CA ASP A 225 23.33 -8.28 -7.03
C ASP A 225 23.85 -6.99 -7.69
N ASP A 226 23.46 -6.75 -8.95
CA ASP A 226 23.81 -5.54 -9.68
C ASP A 226 22.83 -4.37 -9.40
N ALA A 227 22.99 -3.27 -10.15
CA ALA A 227 22.19 -2.06 -9.99
C ALA A 227 21.06 -1.93 -11.04
N LEU A 228 20.83 -2.95 -11.87
CA LEU A 228 19.89 -2.96 -12.97
C LEU A 228 18.59 -3.64 -12.52
N PRO A 229 17.50 -2.89 -12.29
CA PRO A 229 16.25 -3.50 -11.89
C PRO A 229 15.48 -4.05 -13.09
N GLN A 230 14.69 -5.09 -12.87
CA GLN A 230 13.67 -5.48 -13.84
C GLN A 230 12.59 -4.40 -13.95
N ARG A 231 12.08 -4.19 -15.17
CA ARG A 231 10.95 -3.29 -15.42
C ARG A 231 9.62 -4.02 -15.33
N LEU A 232 8.67 -3.40 -14.63
CA LEU A 232 7.33 -3.94 -14.38
C LEU A 232 6.29 -3.42 -15.37
N LEU A 233 5.42 -4.33 -15.80
CA LEU A 233 4.17 -4.04 -16.50
C LEU A 233 3.02 -3.98 -15.49
N LEU A 234 2.67 -2.77 -15.07
CA LEU A 234 1.65 -2.53 -14.04
C LEU A 234 0.24 -2.59 -14.60
N LYS A 235 -0.67 -3.30 -13.93
CA LYS A 235 -2.11 -3.22 -14.22
C LYS A 235 -2.61 -1.81 -13.93
N GLN A 236 -3.31 -1.22 -14.90
CA GLN A 236 -3.87 0.13 -14.80
C GLN A 236 -5.36 0.08 -14.41
N TYR A 237 -5.74 0.85 -13.40
CA TYR A 237 -7.10 1.01 -12.93
C TYR A 237 -7.62 2.39 -13.35
N PRO A 238 -8.75 2.48 -14.06
CA PRO A 238 -9.32 3.76 -14.44
C PRO A 238 -9.78 4.54 -13.20
N LEU A 239 -9.51 5.84 -13.16
CA LEU A 239 -9.91 6.74 -12.08
C LEU A 239 -11.27 7.43 -12.32
N GLY A 240 -11.94 7.09 -13.43
CA GLY A 240 -13.16 7.76 -13.89
C GLY A 240 -12.86 8.85 -14.92
N TRP A 241 -13.93 9.44 -15.46
CA TRP A 241 -13.84 10.50 -16.45
C TRP A 241 -13.73 11.86 -15.75
N HIS A 242 -12.68 12.62 -16.04
CA HIS A 242 -12.66 14.04 -15.72
C HIS A 242 -13.25 14.85 -16.87
N PHE A 243 -13.67 16.08 -16.59
CA PHE A 243 -13.86 17.06 -17.65
C PHE A 243 -12.48 17.60 -18.05
N PRO A 244 -12.12 17.59 -19.34
CA PRO A 244 -12.91 17.09 -20.46
C PRO A 244 -12.87 15.55 -20.64
N ARG A 245 -14.01 14.96 -21.06
CA ARG A 245 -14.28 13.50 -21.11
C ARG A 245 -13.31 12.68 -21.97
N TRP A 246 -12.41 13.27 -22.74
CA TRP A 246 -11.41 12.50 -23.52
C TRP A 246 -10.14 12.18 -22.74
N ILE A 247 -9.92 12.78 -21.57
CA ILE A 247 -8.76 12.48 -20.72
C ILE A 247 -9.07 11.29 -19.82
N ARG A 248 -8.60 10.10 -20.21
CA ARG A 248 -8.65 8.91 -19.35
C ARG A 248 -7.48 8.95 -18.36
N ARG A 249 -7.79 9.12 -17.08
CA ARG A 249 -6.80 8.92 -16.00
C ARG A 249 -6.84 7.47 -15.53
N SER A 250 -5.66 6.89 -15.34
CA SER A 250 -5.50 5.61 -14.69
C SER A 250 -4.42 5.71 -13.62
N ARG A 251 -4.43 4.74 -12.71
CA ARG A 251 -3.39 4.56 -11.71
C ARG A 251 -3.01 3.09 -11.59
N PRO A 252 -1.80 2.76 -11.11
CA PRO A 252 -1.48 1.39 -10.72
C PRO A 252 -2.22 0.97 -9.44
N HIS A 253 -2.10 -0.30 -9.08
CA HIS A 253 -2.55 -0.78 -7.77
C HIS A 253 -1.84 -0.01 -6.64
N PRO A 254 -2.45 0.24 -5.45
CA PRO A 254 -1.83 1.01 -4.36
C PRO A 254 -0.44 0.52 -3.92
N LEU A 255 -0.15 -0.78 -4.06
CA LEU A 255 1.18 -1.34 -3.84
C LEU A 255 2.26 -0.67 -4.70
N PHE A 256 1.94 -0.33 -5.94
CA PHE A 256 2.84 0.21 -6.95
C PHE A 256 2.68 1.71 -7.16
N CYS A 257 2.22 2.42 -6.13
CA CYS A 257 2.02 3.86 -6.19
C CYS A 257 3.03 4.55 -5.27
N GLY A 258 4.14 5.01 -5.85
CA GLY A 258 5.20 5.71 -5.13
C GLY A 258 4.89 7.19 -4.93
N ARG A 259 5.73 7.88 -4.16
CA ARG A 259 5.58 9.32 -3.91
C ARG A 259 5.85 10.17 -5.15
N LEU A 260 6.75 9.69 -6.02
CA LEU A 260 7.17 10.38 -7.25
C LEU A 260 6.44 9.87 -8.50
N GLY A 261 5.50 8.93 -8.35
CA GLY A 261 4.78 8.30 -9.46
C GLY A 261 4.67 6.79 -9.31
N PRO A 262 4.22 6.09 -10.36
CA PRO A 262 4.14 4.63 -10.36
C PRO A 262 5.50 3.98 -10.10
N ILE A 263 5.55 2.99 -9.21
CA ILE A 263 6.71 2.14 -8.96
C ILE A 263 6.81 1.13 -10.10
N ARG A 264 7.83 1.26 -10.94
CA ARG A 264 7.93 0.51 -12.21
C ARG A 264 9.07 -0.49 -12.22
N VAL A 265 9.70 -0.71 -11.07
CA VAL A 265 10.90 -1.53 -10.95
C VAL A 265 10.80 -2.48 -9.77
N PHE A 266 11.41 -3.65 -9.93
CA PHE A 266 11.74 -4.59 -8.87
C PHE A 266 13.22 -5.00 -8.98
N PRO A 267 13.81 -5.55 -7.91
CA PRO A 267 15.01 -6.36 -8.06
C PRO A 267 14.76 -7.49 -9.09
N ASP A 268 15.75 -7.84 -9.88
CA ASP A 268 15.63 -8.93 -10.85
C ASP A 268 16.12 -10.26 -10.28
N HIS A 269 15.78 -11.36 -10.95
CA HIS A 269 16.21 -12.71 -10.61
C HIS A 269 16.06 -13.68 -11.80
N MET A 270 16.95 -14.67 -11.90
CA MET A 270 16.97 -15.61 -13.03
C MET A 270 15.99 -16.79 -12.91
N HIS A 271 15.45 -17.03 -11.71
CA HIS A 271 14.65 -18.21 -11.40
C HIS A 271 13.40 -17.85 -10.60
N GLU A 272 12.56 -16.96 -11.14
CA GLU A 272 11.30 -16.63 -10.50
C GLU A 272 10.31 -17.81 -10.50
N GLY A 273 9.45 -17.85 -9.48
CA GLY A 273 8.32 -18.78 -9.42
C GLY A 273 7.17 -18.39 -10.36
N GLU A 274 6.04 -19.09 -10.21
CA GLU A 274 4.80 -18.79 -10.93
C GLU A 274 3.66 -18.46 -9.95
N LEU A 275 2.94 -17.38 -10.26
CA LEU A 275 1.73 -16.99 -9.53
C LEU A 275 0.49 -17.56 -10.19
N LEU A 276 -0.49 -17.93 -9.38
CA LEU A 276 -1.75 -18.52 -9.83
C LEU A 276 -2.94 -17.64 -9.43
N ILE A 277 -3.96 -17.65 -10.29
CA ILE A 277 -5.31 -17.21 -9.94
C ILE A 277 -6.18 -18.48 -9.91
N PRO A 278 -6.78 -18.84 -8.77
CA PRO A 278 -7.65 -20.01 -8.69
C PRO A 278 -8.75 -19.97 -9.75
N SER A 279 -9.09 -21.13 -10.30
CA SER A 279 -10.16 -21.25 -11.30
C SER A 279 -11.56 -21.13 -10.70
N ALA A 280 -11.68 -21.27 -9.37
CA ALA A 280 -12.93 -21.17 -8.62
C ALA A 280 -12.72 -20.47 -7.28
N PHE A 281 -13.76 -19.80 -6.80
CA PHE A 281 -13.74 -19.00 -5.56
C PHE A 281 -14.85 -19.46 -4.61
N PRO A 282 -14.76 -20.66 -4.02
CA PRO A 282 -15.78 -21.12 -3.08
C PRO A 282 -15.83 -20.21 -1.83
N ALA A 283 -17.04 -19.78 -1.45
CA ALA A 283 -17.26 -18.84 -0.34
C ALA A 283 -16.58 -19.21 1.00
N PRO A 284 -16.46 -20.50 1.41
CA PRO A 284 -15.74 -20.86 2.64
C PRO A 284 -14.25 -20.51 2.62
N THR A 285 -13.62 -20.51 1.44
CA THR A 285 -12.21 -20.16 1.26
C THR A 285 -12.06 -18.69 0.88
N TRP A 286 -12.88 -18.22 -0.06
CA TRP A 286 -12.87 -16.88 -0.63
C TRP A 286 -14.19 -16.17 -0.27
N PRO A 287 -14.31 -15.56 0.92
CA PRO A 287 -15.59 -15.03 1.39
C PRO A 287 -16.07 -13.86 0.53
N ALA A 288 -17.39 -13.72 0.43
CA ALA A 288 -18.03 -12.57 -0.18
C ALA A 288 -18.24 -11.43 0.84
N GLY A 289 -18.11 -10.20 0.37
CA GLY A 289 -18.46 -9.01 1.11
C GLY A 289 -19.94 -8.63 0.95
N PRO A 290 -20.36 -7.51 1.57
CA PRO A 290 -21.73 -7.00 1.45
C PRO A 290 -22.11 -6.61 0.01
N VAL A 291 -21.13 -6.23 -0.81
CA VAL A 291 -21.34 -5.73 -2.18
C VAL A 291 -20.88 -6.72 -3.24
N THR A 292 -19.68 -7.29 -3.07
CA THR A 292 -19.08 -8.20 -4.05
C THR A 292 -18.18 -9.21 -3.37
N GLN A 293 -17.87 -10.30 -4.06
CA GLN A 293 -16.79 -11.21 -3.68
C GLN A 293 -15.47 -10.64 -4.23
N PRO A 294 -14.53 -10.19 -3.38
CA PRO A 294 -13.23 -9.77 -3.85
C PRO A 294 -12.51 -10.96 -4.49
N LEU A 295 -11.84 -10.72 -5.62
CA LEU A 295 -11.09 -11.74 -6.34
C LEU A 295 -9.60 -11.36 -6.35
N PRO A 296 -8.68 -12.33 -6.22
CA PRO A 296 -7.27 -12.07 -6.41
C PRO A 296 -6.99 -11.65 -7.86
N GLU A 297 -6.00 -10.79 -8.05
CA GLU A 297 -5.59 -10.34 -9.38
C GLU A 297 -4.09 -10.12 -9.49
N ILE A 298 -3.53 -10.37 -10.67
CA ILE A 298 -2.15 -10.02 -11.00
C ILE A 298 -2.07 -8.51 -11.21
N VAL A 299 -1.37 -7.82 -10.31
CA VAL A 299 -1.25 -6.36 -10.27
C VAL A 299 0.03 -5.84 -10.92
N ALA A 300 1.05 -6.69 -11.03
CA ALA A 300 2.29 -6.41 -11.74
C ALA A 300 2.79 -7.67 -12.48
N ARG A 301 3.41 -7.46 -13.63
CA ARG A 301 4.03 -8.50 -14.45
C ARG A 301 5.47 -8.16 -14.78
N GLY A 302 6.31 -9.19 -14.86
CA GLY A 302 7.69 -9.13 -15.33
C GLY A 302 7.80 -9.71 -16.72
N THR A 303 9.00 -9.61 -17.31
CA THR A 303 9.29 -10.13 -18.65
C THR A 303 10.52 -11.02 -18.56
N ASP A 304 10.42 -12.26 -19.03
CA ASP A 304 11.57 -13.13 -19.21
C ASP A 304 12.47 -12.54 -20.30
N LYS A 305 13.70 -12.17 -19.98
CA LYS A 305 14.58 -11.43 -20.88
C LYS A 305 15.22 -12.28 -21.98
N ARG A 306 15.17 -13.61 -21.85
CA ARG A 306 15.65 -14.54 -22.87
C ARG A 306 14.60 -14.78 -23.95
N THR A 307 13.33 -14.86 -23.54
CA THR A 307 12.22 -15.29 -24.42
C THR A 307 11.21 -14.19 -24.74
N GLY A 308 11.20 -13.08 -23.99
CA GLY A 308 10.20 -12.01 -24.07
C GLY A 308 8.83 -12.36 -23.47
N SER A 309 8.71 -13.54 -22.84
CA SER A 309 7.45 -13.99 -22.24
C SER A 309 7.10 -13.17 -20.99
N VAL A 310 5.80 -12.91 -20.78
CA VAL A 310 5.30 -12.06 -19.70
C VAL A 310 4.48 -12.89 -18.72
N TYR A 311 4.76 -12.76 -17.43
CA TYR A 311 4.09 -13.51 -16.36
C TYR A 311 3.86 -12.62 -15.13
N GLY A 312 2.98 -13.08 -14.23
CA GLY A 312 2.66 -12.35 -13.01
C GLY A 312 3.80 -12.43 -12.00
N VAL A 313 4.24 -11.25 -11.52
CA VAL A 313 5.26 -11.15 -10.45
C VAL A 313 4.66 -10.80 -9.10
N THR A 314 3.50 -10.13 -9.10
CA THR A 314 2.76 -9.83 -7.87
C THR A 314 1.27 -10.01 -8.08
N THR A 315 0.66 -10.78 -7.19
CA THR A 315 -0.79 -10.99 -7.08
C THR A 315 -1.28 -10.38 -5.78
N ALA A 316 -2.38 -9.65 -5.83
CA ALA A 316 -3.01 -9.04 -4.66
C ALA A 316 -4.45 -9.54 -4.50
N TYR A 317 -4.87 -9.74 -3.25
CA TYR A 317 -6.25 -10.02 -2.87
C TYR A 317 -6.69 -9.02 -1.80
N ASP A 318 -7.62 -8.13 -2.15
CA ASP A 318 -8.19 -7.19 -1.21
C ASP A 318 -9.35 -7.83 -0.40
N GLY A 319 -8.98 -8.58 0.63
CA GLY A 319 -9.94 -9.20 1.54
C GLY A 319 -10.79 -8.22 2.36
N ALA A 320 -10.44 -6.92 2.40
CA ALA A 320 -11.11 -5.96 3.27
C ALA A 320 -12.59 -5.79 2.89
N ALA A 321 -12.94 -5.89 1.60
CA ALA A 321 -14.32 -5.85 1.13
C ALA A 321 -15.18 -7.00 1.70
N ALA A 322 -14.55 -8.14 2.02
CA ALA A 322 -15.17 -9.31 2.65
C ALA A 322 -14.88 -9.42 4.16
N ASN A 323 -14.43 -8.34 4.81
CA ASN A 323 -14.08 -8.31 6.23
C ASN A 323 -13.04 -9.37 6.63
N VAL A 324 -12.08 -9.65 5.74
CA VAL A 324 -10.97 -10.57 5.99
C VAL A 324 -9.63 -9.92 5.66
N GLY A 325 -8.55 -10.53 6.11
CA GLY A 325 -7.19 -10.08 5.84
C GLY A 325 -6.86 -10.04 4.34
N ARG A 326 -5.99 -9.09 3.99
CA ARG A 326 -5.44 -8.92 2.64
C ARG A 326 -4.25 -9.85 2.42
N ILE A 327 -4.02 -10.21 1.15
CA ILE A 327 -2.92 -11.10 0.78
C ILE A 327 -2.17 -10.49 -0.40
N VAL A 328 -0.83 -10.51 -0.32
CA VAL A 328 0.05 -10.34 -1.47
C VAL A 328 0.80 -11.65 -1.65
N ALA A 329 0.82 -12.17 -2.86
CA ALA A 329 1.70 -13.25 -3.27
C ALA A 329 2.69 -12.70 -4.29
N ASP A 330 3.97 -13.03 -4.11
CA ASP A 330 5.05 -12.53 -4.96
C ASP A 330 5.80 -13.70 -5.59
N ALA A 331 6.24 -13.57 -6.84
CA ALA A 331 6.84 -14.63 -7.66
C ALA A 331 8.15 -15.17 -7.06
N THR A 332 8.94 -14.33 -6.39
CA THR A 332 10.18 -14.73 -5.75
C THR A 332 10.45 -14.00 -4.43
N TRP A 333 11.08 -14.66 -3.45
CA TRP A 333 11.62 -13.98 -2.27
C TRP A 333 12.88 -13.17 -2.59
N HIS A 334 13.52 -13.35 -3.75
CA HIS A 334 14.68 -12.57 -4.16
C HIS A 334 14.36 -11.07 -4.27
N HIS A 335 13.10 -10.68 -4.48
CA HIS A 335 12.68 -9.28 -4.42
C HIS A 335 12.83 -8.63 -3.04
N TYR A 336 13.25 -9.36 -2.02
CA TYR A 336 13.25 -8.95 -0.62
C TYR A 336 14.57 -9.23 0.11
N PHE A 337 15.48 -10.00 -0.47
CA PHE A 337 16.71 -10.44 0.17
C PHE A 337 17.88 -9.51 -0.11
N ASN A 338 18.83 -9.48 0.82
CA ASN A 338 19.98 -8.58 0.76
C ASN A 338 20.78 -8.72 -0.53
N VAL A 339 20.98 -9.94 -1.03
CA VAL A 339 21.75 -10.17 -2.26
C VAL A 339 21.19 -9.36 -3.42
N ASN A 340 19.87 -9.25 -3.54
CA ASN A 340 19.23 -8.47 -4.61
C ASN A 340 19.02 -7.00 -4.27
N LEU A 341 19.24 -6.57 -3.02
CA LEU A 341 19.04 -5.18 -2.61
C LEU A 341 20.33 -4.39 -2.48
N ARG A 342 21.45 -5.06 -2.18
CA ARG A 342 22.74 -4.40 -1.91
C ARG A 342 23.35 -3.73 -3.15
N GLY A 343 23.00 -4.20 -4.35
CA GLY A 343 23.49 -3.64 -5.62
C GLY A 343 22.90 -2.26 -5.96
N PHE A 344 21.74 -1.91 -5.39
CA PHE A 344 21.09 -0.64 -5.66
C PHE A 344 21.68 0.51 -4.83
N PRO A 345 22.35 1.49 -5.44
CA PRO A 345 22.81 2.67 -4.71
C PRO A 345 21.62 3.52 -4.24
N PRO A 346 21.80 4.38 -3.22
CA PRO A 346 20.82 5.39 -2.85
C PRO A 346 20.44 6.25 -4.07
N GLY A 347 19.16 6.29 -4.41
CA GLY A 347 18.68 6.96 -5.62
C GLY A 347 17.28 6.53 -6.02
N THR A 348 16.80 6.99 -7.16
CA THR A 348 15.41 6.81 -7.62
C THR A 348 14.96 5.35 -7.62
N THR A 349 15.79 4.41 -8.10
CA THR A 349 15.45 2.98 -8.13
C THR A 349 15.22 2.41 -6.73
N LEU A 350 16.19 2.56 -5.83
CA LEU A 350 16.05 2.10 -4.45
C LEU A 350 14.89 2.81 -3.74
N ASN A 351 14.62 4.07 -4.10
CA ASN A 351 13.49 4.81 -3.58
C ASN A 351 12.14 4.20 -3.99
N GLU A 352 11.99 3.79 -5.25
CA GLU A 352 10.79 3.13 -5.76
C GLU A 352 10.58 1.76 -5.07
N ILE A 353 11.64 0.97 -4.96
CA ILE A 353 11.62 -0.33 -4.26
C ILE A 353 11.24 -0.16 -2.79
N ALA A 354 11.84 0.81 -2.10
CA ALA A 354 11.52 1.09 -0.71
C ALA A 354 10.09 1.62 -0.51
N ASP A 355 9.59 2.43 -1.45
CA ASP A 355 8.19 2.88 -1.44
C ASP A 355 7.24 1.68 -1.61
N TYR A 356 7.59 0.66 -2.42
CA TYR A 356 6.82 -0.59 -2.52
C TYR A 356 6.75 -1.31 -1.17
N TYR A 357 7.87 -1.46 -0.46
CA TYR A 357 7.86 -2.15 0.84
C TYR A 357 7.02 -1.43 1.90
N VAL A 358 7.07 -0.09 1.93
CA VAL A 358 6.21 0.69 2.82
C VAL A 358 4.74 0.56 2.41
N ASN A 359 4.45 0.66 1.11
CA ASN A 359 3.09 0.47 0.60
C ASN A 359 2.56 -0.93 0.94
N LEU A 360 3.39 -1.96 0.82
CA LEU A 360 3.06 -3.34 1.18
C LEU A 360 2.71 -3.46 2.67
N ALA A 361 3.54 -2.91 3.55
CA ALA A 361 3.29 -2.88 4.99
C ALA A 361 2.02 -2.09 5.36
N VAL A 362 1.75 -0.95 4.71
CA VAL A 362 0.50 -0.20 4.94
C VAL A 362 -0.72 -0.94 4.38
N TRP A 363 -0.60 -1.51 3.18
CA TRP A 363 -1.70 -2.14 2.47
C TRP A 363 -2.14 -3.45 3.13
N LEU A 364 -1.19 -4.27 3.61
CA LEU A 364 -1.49 -5.52 4.34
C LEU A 364 -2.01 -5.29 5.76
N SER A 365 -1.97 -4.06 6.27
CA SER A 365 -2.41 -3.79 7.64
C SER A 365 -3.91 -4.06 7.85
N PRO A 366 -4.34 -4.61 9.01
CA PRO A 366 -5.75 -4.82 9.31
C PRO A 366 -6.58 -3.54 9.19
N THR A 367 -7.84 -3.66 8.77
CA THR A 367 -8.76 -2.51 8.61
C THR A 367 -8.79 -1.57 9.83
N PRO A 368 -8.83 -2.06 11.10
CA PRO A 368 -8.77 -1.17 12.26
C PRO A 368 -7.47 -0.37 12.36
N LYS A 369 -6.32 -0.96 11.99
CA LYS A 369 -5.02 -0.27 11.98
C LYS A 369 -4.98 0.81 10.91
N ARG A 370 -5.47 0.50 9.71
CA ARG A 370 -5.56 1.47 8.61
C ARG A 370 -6.51 2.63 8.94
N ALA A 371 -7.63 2.35 9.63
CA ALA A 371 -8.52 3.38 10.14
C ALA A 371 -7.82 4.29 11.17
N ALA A 372 -7.00 3.72 12.07
CA ALA A 372 -6.20 4.48 13.02
C ALA A 372 -5.12 5.34 12.32
N MET A 373 -4.45 4.81 11.28
CA MET A 373 -3.48 5.58 10.48
C MET A 373 -4.15 6.79 9.84
N ARG A 374 -5.30 6.57 9.20
CA ARG A 374 -6.10 7.64 8.57
C ARG A 374 -6.55 8.69 9.59
N CYS A 375 -6.99 8.26 10.77
CA CYS A 375 -7.37 9.22 11.81
C CYS A 375 -6.18 10.05 12.29
N HIS A 376 -5.03 9.41 12.55
CA HIS A 376 -3.81 10.12 12.92
C HIS A 376 -3.41 11.13 11.85
N LEU A 377 -3.53 10.75 10.58
CA LEU A 377 -3.24 11.64 9.47
C LEU A 377 -4.17 12.86 9.44
N TRP A 378 -5.48 12.70 9.60
CA TRP A 378 -6.40 13.85 9.62
C TRP A 378 -6.11 14.80 10.78
N TRP A 379 -5.80 14.24 11.94
CA TRP A 379 -5.38 15.00 13.11
C TRP A 379 -4.10 15.81 12.82
N TRP A 380 -3.07 15.16 12.29
CA TRP A 380 -1.82 15.80 11.91
C TRP A 380 -2.03 16.91 10.89
N LEU A 381 -2.81 16.63 9.84
CA LEU A 381 -3.03 17.56 8.75
C LEU A 381 -3.78 18.82 9.20
N ALA A 382 -4.79 18.67 10.07
CA ALA A 382 -5.52 19.79 10.63
C ALA A 382 -4.63 20.72 11.48
N LEU A 383 -3.55 20.20 12.06
CA LEU A 383 -2.61 20.96 12.89
C LEU A 383 -1.33 21.37 12.16
N HIS A 384 -1.17 20.94 10.90
CA HIS A 384 -0.01 21.32 10.11
C HIS A 384 -0.03 22.85 9.89
N PRO A 385 1.07 23.59 10.15
CA PRO A 385 1.07 25.06 10.13
C PRO A 385 0.52 25.65 8.83
N ALA A 386 0.95 25.14 7.67
CA ALA A 386 0.45 25.59 6.37
C ALA A 386 -1.07 25.44 6.20
N VAL A 387 -1.63 24.32 6.69
CA VAL A 387 -3.07 24.03 6.59
C VAL A 387 -3.86 24.87 7.60
N PHE A 388 -3.32 25.03 8.81
CA PHE A 388 -3.95 25.83 9.86
C PHE A 388 -4.01 27.32 9.50
N MET A 389 -2.99 27.87 8.83
CA MET A 389 -2.99 29.28 8.39
C MET A 389 -4.13 29.61 7.41
N VAL A 390 -4.66 28.62 6.69
CA VAL A 390 -5.77 28.78 5.73
C VAL A 390 -7.10 28.21 6.26
N ALA A 391 -7.21 27.95 7.57
CA ALA A 391 -8.38 27.36 8.21
C ALA A 391 -9.69 28.14 8.03
N HIS A 392 -9.61 29.41 7.65
CA HIS A 392 -10.76 30.31 7.42
C HIS A 392 -11.01 30.59 5.93
N ASN A 393 -10.21 30.01 5.04
CA ASN A 393 -10.40 30.16 3.60
C ASN A 393 -11.50 29.21 3.10
N PRO A 394 -12.02 29.40 1.88
CA PRO A 394 -12.94 28.46 1.25
C PRO A 394 -12.38 27.03 1.25
N ILE A 395 -13.27 26.04 1.36
CA ILE A 395 -12.96 24.60 1.43
C ILE A 395 -11.96 24.18 0.35
N PHE A 396 -12.09 24.69 -0.87
CA PHE A 396 -11.18 24.37 -1.97
C PHE A 396 -9.73 24.79 -1.67
N VAL A 397 -9.50 26.01 -1.15
CA VAL A 397 -8.15 26.52 -0.82
C VAL A 397 -7.55 25.75 0.36
N LEU A 398 -8.37 25.45 1.37
CA LEU A 398 -7.98 24.61 2.49
C LEU A 398 -7.57 23.22 2.01
N GLY A 399 -8.37 22.65 1.11
CA GLY A 399 -8.20 21.35 0.48
C GLY A 399 -6.95 21.25 -0.38
N GLU A 400 -6.70 22.23 -1.25
CA GLU A 400 -5.50 22.31 -2.09
C GLU A 400 -4.23 22.39 -1.23
N THR A 401 -4.25 23.23 -0.20
CA THR A 401 -3.13 23.35 0.75
C THR A 401 -2.87 22.03 1.47
N ALA A 402 -3.94 21.39 1.96
CA ALA A 402 -3.87 20.09 2.62
C ALA A 402 -3.36 18.99 1.68
N TYR A 403 -3.81 18.98 0.42
CA TYR A 403 -3.39 18.02 -0.59
C TYR A 403 -1.91 18.18 -0.93
N ASN A 404 -1.44 19.42 -1.09
CA ASN A 404 -0.03 19.74 -1.32
C ASN A 404 0.87 19.32 -0.16
N VAL A 405 0.40 19.47 1.08
CA VAL A 405 1.11 18.98 2.28
C VAL A 405 1.17 17.45 2.27
N LEU A 406 0.06 16.77 2.01
CA LEU A 406 0.01 15.31 1.94
C LEU A 406 0.87 14.71 0.82
N GLY A 407 0.90 15.34 -0.35
CA GLY A 407 1.66 14.88 -1.52
C GLY A 407 3.17 14.80 -1.27
N LYS A 408 3.69 15.48 -0.24
CA LYS A 408 5.10 15.38 0.18
C LYS A 408 5.41 14.11 0.96
N VAL A 409 4.40 13.46 1.54
CA VAL A 409 4.57 12.43 2.59
C VAL A 409 3.78 11.15 2.34
N ALA A 410 2.83 11.16 1.41
CA ALA A 410 2.02 10.02 1.01
C ALA A 410 1.94 9.94 -0.52
N SER A 411 1.79 8.72 -1.06
CA SER A 411 1.56 8.54 -2.49
C SER A 411 0.15 8.94 -2.88
N GLN A 412 -0.05 9.31 -4.16
CA GLN A 412 -1.36 9.72 -4.68
C GLN A 412 -2.44 8.65 -4.42
N CYS A 413 -2.14 7.37 -4.65
CA CYS A 413 -3.14 6.32 -4.46
C CYS A 413 -3.52 6.14 -2.99
N MET A 414 -2.58 6.36 -2.08
CA MET A 414 -2.84 6.32 -0.65
C MET A 414 -3.72 7.50 -0.21
N ILE A 415 -3.44 8.70 -0.72
CA ILE A 415 -4.27 9.89 -0.49
C ILE A 415 -5.70 9.61 -0.96
N SER A 416 -5.87 9.14 -2.20
CA SER A 416 -7.19 8.77 -2.74
C SER A 416 -7.92 7.73 -1.88
N GLU A 417 -7.23 6.66 -1.44
CA GLU A 417 -7.85 5.58 -0.64
C GLU A 417 -8.23 6.05 0.78
N TRP A 418 -7.55 7.08 1.28
CA TRP A 418 -7.89 7.66 2.58
C TRP A 418 -9.03 8.65 2.48
N ILE A 419 -9.05 9.49 1.45
CA ILE A 419 -10.15 10.42 1.18
C ILE A 419 -11.42 9.62 0.88
N PHE A 420 -11.35 8.65 -0.02
CA PHE A 420 -12.48 7.84 -0.45
C PHE A 420 -12.32 6.40 0.07
N PRO A 421 -13.23 5.92 0.93
CA PRO A 421 -13.18 4.55 1.38
C PRO A 421 -13.39 3.60 0.19
N PRO A 422 -12.82 2.38 0.21
CA PRO A 422 -12.83 1.46 -0.94
C PRO A 422 -14.22 1.21 -1.54
N HIS A 423 -15.26 1.09 -0.70
CA HIS A 423 -16.64 0.88 -1.16
C HIS A 423 -17.22 2.05 -1.97
N LEU A 424 -16.70 3.28 -1.80
CA LEU A 424 -17.06 4.41 -2.67
C LEU A 424 -16.25 4.39 -3.98
N ILE A 425 -15.00 3.93 -3.94
CA ILE A 425 -14.11 3.82 -5.11
C ILE A 425 -14.62 2.76 -6.09
N GLU A 426 -15.07 1.62 -5.57
CA GLU A 426 -15.48 0.46 -6.39
C GLU A 426 -16.91 0.56 -6.93
N TRP A 427 -17.66 1.61 -6.59
CA TRP A 427 -19.03 1.75 -7.05
C TRP A 427 -19.07 2.12 -8.55
N PRO A 428 -19.93 1.49 -9.37
CA PRO A 428 -20.15 1.85 -10.79
C PRO A 428 -20.60 3.31 -11.04
N LEU A 429 -20.73 4.15 -10.01
CA LEU A 429 -21.02 5.58 -10.16
C LEU A 429 -19.87 6.33 -10.87
N ARG A 430 -18.64 5.83 -10.81
CA ARG A 430 -17.46 6.43 -11.48
C ARG A 430 -17.60 6.56 -12.99
N GLU A 431 -18.35 5.66 -13.62
CA GLU A 431 -18.56 5.69 -15.07
C GLU A 431 -19.67 6.68 -15.46
N ARG A 432 -20.54 7.02 -14.51
CA ARG A 432 -21.77 7.81 -14.78
C ARG A 432 -21.66 9.27 -14.36
N PHE A 433 -20.79 9.60 -13.42
CA PHE A 433 -20.68 10.95 -12.86
C PHE A 433 -19.24 11.46 -12.87
N PRO A 434 -19.01 12.77 -13.09
CA PRO A 434 -17.69 13.34 -12.93
C PRO A 434 -17.25 13.16 -11.47
N TRP A 435 -16.05 12.62 -11.27
CA TRP A 435 -15.54 12.32 -9.93
C TRP A 435 -15.13 13.62 -9.22
N PRO A 436 -15.50 13.83 -7.94
CA PRO A 436 -15.13 15.03 -7.21
C PRO A 436 -13.60 15.17 -7.11
N PRO A 437 -13.05 16.40 -7.20
CA PRO A 437 -11.65 16.67 -6.90
C PRO A 437 -11.29 16.22 -5.49
N GLU A 438 -10.12 15.62 -5.33
CA GLU A 438 -9.63 15.10 -4.03
C GLU A 438 -9.41 16.24 -3.04
N GLU A 439 -8.87 17.36 -3.53
CA GLU A 439 -8.63 18.59 -2.79
C GLU A 439 -9.92 19.06 -2.11
N LEU A 440 -11.02 19.08 -2.84
CA LEU A 440 -12.29 19.58 -2.32
C LEU A 440 -12.84 18.71 -1.17
N VAL A 441 -12.81 17.38 -1.35
CA VAL A 441 -13.27 16.44 -0.32
C VAL A 441 -12.34 16.49 0.90
N LEU A 442 -11.03 16.61 0.66
CA LEU A 442 -10.05 16.77 1.71
C LEU A 442 -10.26 18.07 2.50
N GLY A 443 -10.55 19.18 1.83
CA GLY A 443 -10.86 20.46 2.47
C GLY A 443 -12.06 20.34 3.42
N GLY A 444 -13.12 19.66 3.00
CA GLY A 444 -14.29 19.40 3.84
C GLY A 444 -13.93 18.54 5.07
N ILE A 445 -13.07 17.53 4.93
CA ILE A 445 -12.57 16.73 6.08
C ILE A 445 -11.80 17.63 7.06
N VAL A 446 -10.84 18.40 6.57
CA VAL A 446 -10.00 19.26 7.41
C VAL A 446 -10.81 20.34 8.12
N GLU A 447 -11.77 20.96 7.43
CA GLU A 447 -12.69 21.96 8.01
C GLU A 447 -13.45 21.39 9.23
N GLN A 448 -13.92 20.13 9.14
CA GLN A 448 -14.60 19.48 10.26
C GLN A 448 -13.66 19.28 11.45
N TYR A 449 -12.39 18.93 11.21
CA TYR A 449 -11.39 18.82 12.28
C TYR A 449 -11.09 20.18 12.91
N HIS A 450 -10.92 21.24 12.11
CA HIS A 450 -10.75 22.60 12.64
C HIS A 450 -11.95 23.06 13.46
N SER A 451 -13.16 22.74 13.01
CA SER A 451 -14.39 23.05 13.75
C SER A 451 -14.45 22.30 15.09
N ALA A 452 -14.05 21.03 15.11
CA ALA A 452 -13.97 20.24 16.34
C ALA A 452 -12.91 20.78 17.31
N ILE A 453 -11.76 21.25 16.80
CA ILE A 453 -10.73 21.88 17.62
C ILE A 453 -11.27 23.14 18.30
N ARG A 454 -11.98 24.01 17.56
CA ARG A 454 -12.62 25.21 18.12
C ARG A 454 -13.70 24.87 19.16
N ALA A 455 -14.54 23.87 18.87
CA ALA A 455 -15.56 23.38 19.81
C ALA A 455 -14.92 22.89 21.13
N ALA A 456 -13.80 22.16 21.04
CA ALA A 456 -13.07 21.70 22.23
C ALA A 456 -12.58 22.86 23.11
N GLN A 457 -12.08 23.93 22.47
CA GLN A 457 -11.64 25.14 23.15
C GLN A 457 -12.82 25.84 23.87
N ALA A 458 -13.98 25.87 23.21
CA ALA A 458 -15.22 26.38 23.80
C ALA A 458 -15.80 25.47 24.92
N GLY A 459 -15.23 24.28 25.15
CA GLY A 459 -15.70 23.33 26.15
C GLY A 459 -16.92 22.52 25.70
N GLU A 460 -17.16 22.45 24.39
CA GLU A 460 -18.27 21.70 23.81
C GLU A 460 -17.96 20.20 23.72
N LYS A 461 -19.03 19.40 23.63
CA LYS A 461 -18.92 17.95 23.43
C LYS A 461 -18.44 17.68 22.00
N LEU A 462 -17.34 16.96 21.89
CA LEU A 462 -16.78 16.61 20.59
C LEU A 462 -17.51 15.44 19.92
N PRO A 463 -17.64 15.49 18.59
CA PRO A 463 -18.14 14.36 17.81
C PRO A 463 -17.12 13.23 17.74
N GLU A 464 -17.60 12.00 17.53
CA GLU A 464 -16.76 10.86 17.21
C GLU A 464 -15.96 11.10 15.92
N VAL A 465 -14.73 10.59 15.85
CA VAL A 465 -13.83 10.69 14.69
C VAL A 465 -14.51 10.26 13.39
N GLY A 466 -15.24 9.14 13.42
CA GLY A 466 -15.95 8.63 12.23
C GLY A 466 -17.00 9.62 11.72
N ALA A 467 -17.65 10.37 12.63
CA ALA A 467 -18.64 11.37 12.27
C ALA A 467 -18.00 12.64 11.66
N LEU A 468 -16.82 13.03 12.13
CA LEU A 468 -16.04 14.13 11.53
C LEU A 468 -15.71 13.84 10.07
N TYR A 469 -15.13 12.67 9.82
CA TYR A 469 -14.79 12.22 8.47
C TYR A 469 -16.02 12.16 7.57
N ALA A 470 -17.11 11.53 8.02
CA ALA A 470 -18.33 11.39 7.21
C ALA A 470 -18.97 12.75 6.88
N ARG A 471 -19.01 13.69 7.84
CA ARG A 471 -19.49 15.05 7.57
C ARG A 471 -18.59 15.80 6.61
N GLY A 472 -17.27 15.65 6.73
CA GLY A 472 -16.32 16.34 5.88
C GLY A 472 -16.39 15.87 4.43
N VAL A 473 -16.48 14.55 4.22
CA VAL A 473 -16.74 13.98 2.89
C VAL A 473 -18.05 14.52 2.32
N ARG A 474 -19.12 14.55 3.11
CA ARG A 474 -20.41 15.09 2.66
C ARG A 474 -20.31 16.58 2.32
N SER A 475 -19.59 17.37 3.10
CA SER A 475 -19.38 18.81 2.87
C SER A 475 -18.68 19.05 1.53
N GLY A 476 -17.57 18.36 1.27
CA GLY A 476 -16.87 18.46 -0.01
C GLY A 476 -17.72 17.99 -1.19
N LEU A 477 -18.46 16.88 -1.06
CA LEU A 477 -19.38 16.41 -2.12
C LEU A 477 -20.52 17.38 -2.40
N HIS A 478 -21.07 18.01 -1.35
CA HIS A 478 -22.12 19.00 -1.47
C HIS A 478 -21.62 20.23 -2.23
N PHE A 479 -20.49 20.80 -1.82
CA PHE A 479 -19.85 21.91 -2.52
C PHE A 479 -19.58 21.57 -3.99
N TYR A 480 -19.09 20.35 -4.28
CA TYR A 480 -18.84 19.92 -5.66
C TYR A 480 -20.12 19.91 -6.50
N THR A 481 -21.23 19.46 -5.90
CA THR A 481 -22.52 19.40 -6.58
C THR A 481 -23.05 20.81 -6.88
N GLU A 482 -22.84 21.77 -5.97
CA GLU A 482 -23.19 23.17 -6.18
C GLU A 482 -22.36 23.79 -7.31
N GLU A 483 -21.04 23.57 -7.32
CA GLU A 483 -20.15 24.04 -8.40
C GLU A 483 -20.53 23.47 -9.77
N LEU A 484 -20.90 22.19 -9.83
CA LEU A 484 -21.39 21.58 -11.07
C LEU A 484 -22.72 22.20 -11.53
N ALA A 485 -23.63 22.52 -10.59
CA ALA A 485 -24.89 23.15 -10.91
C ALA A 485 -24.70 24.58 -11.45
N GLU A 486 -23.79 25.36 -10.86
CA GLU A 486 -23.45 26.69 -11.36
C GLU A 486 -22.73 26.64 -12.72
N THR A 487 -21.82 25.68 -12.91
CA THR A 487 -21.16 25.45 -14.20
C THR A 487 -22.19 25.12 -15.29
N LEU A 488 -23.18 24.29 -14.99
CA LEU A 488 -24.26 23.94 -15.92
C LEU A 488 -25.10 25.17 -16.29
N LYS A 489 -25.49 26.00 -15.30
CA LYS A 489 -26.21 27.25 -15.56
C LYS A 489 -25.41 28.20 -16.45
N GLY A 490 -24.11 28.35 -16.18
CA GLY A 490 -23.21 29.17 -17.00
C GLY A 490 -23.09 28.67 -18.44
N ALA A 491 -23.00 27.35 -18.65
CA ALA A 491 -22.98 26.75 -19.97
C ALA A 491 -24.30 26.97 -20.74
N GLN A 492 -25.44 26.83 -20.07
CA GLN A 492 -26.76 27.12 -20.65
C GLN A 492 -26.89 28.60 -21.04
N ALA A 493 -26.45 29.52 -20.18
CA ALA A 493 -26.47 30.95 -20.48
C ALA A 493 -25.56 31.31 -21.68
N LEU A 494 -24.41 30.64 -21.80
CA LEU A 494 -23.52 30.81 -22.96
C LEU A 494 -24.19 30.33 -24.25
N ASP A 495 -24.86 29.18 -24.22
CA ASP A 495 -25.60 28.62 -25.37
C ASP A 495 -26.68 29.60 -25.85
N GLU A 496 -27.48 30.14 -24.92
CA GLU A 496 -28.50 31.15 -25.23
C GLU A 496 -27.89 32.43 -25.85
N ILE A 497 -26.72 32.89 -25.37
CA ILE A 497 -26.03 34.05 -25.93
C ILE A 497 -25.52 33.72 -27.35
N THR A 498 -24.94 32.54 -27.54
CA THR A 498 -24.45 32.09 -28.85
C THR A 498 -25.59 32.00 -29.86
N GLU A 499 -26.72 31.40 -29.50
CA GLU A 499 -27.91 31.34 -30.37
C GLU A 499 -28.40 32.75 -30.77
N ARG A 500 -28.44 33.69 -29.82
CA ARG A 500 -28.83 35.09 -30.11
C ARG A 500 -27.85 35.78 -31.06
N LEU A 501 -26.55 35.57 -30.87
CA LEU A 501 -25.52 36.15 -31.73
C LEU A 501 -25.57 35.57 -33.15
N LEU A 502 -25.78 34.26 -33.29
CA LEU A 502 -25.95 33.62 -34.59
C LEU A 502 -27.20 34.13 -35.32
N ALA A 503 -28.34 34.21 -34.62
CA ALA A 503 -29.58 34.75 -35.18
C ALA A 503 -29.46 36.21 -35.62
N ALA A 504 -28.71 37.04 -34.88
CA ALA A 504 -28.46 38.44 -35.26
C ALA A 504 -27.53 38.56 -36.49
N GLY A 505 -26.55 37.66 -36.63
CA GLY A 505 -25.68 37.58 -37.80
C GLY A 505 -26.45 37.28 -39.08
N ASP A 506 -27.39 36.33 -39.03
CA ASP A 506 -28.23 35.95 -40.18
C ASP A 506 -29.17 37.09 -40.60
N GLN A 507 -29.65 37.91 -39.66
CA GLN A 507 -30.48 39.08 -39.97
C GLN A 507 -29.66 40.24 -40.59
N ALA A 508 -28.39 40.36 -40.24
CA ALA A 508 -27.49 41.38 -40.80
C ALA A 508 -27.02 41.02 -42.23
N ALA A 509 -26.97 39.74 -42.58
CA ALA A 509 -26.66 39.23 -43.92
C ALA A 509 -27.85 39.30 -44.89
N GLY A 510 -28.66 40.36 -44.82
CA GLY A 510 -29.89 40.55 -45.61
C GLY A 510 -29.72 40.27 -47.11
N PRO A 511 -30.83 40.00 -47.83
CA PRO A 511 -30.83 39.36 -49.14
C PRO A 511 -29.85 40.05 -50.09
N GLU A 512 -28.90 39.28 -50.62
CA GLU A 512 -28.07 39.71 -51.76
C GLU A 512 -29.03 40.30 -52.81
N THR A 513 -28.95 41.62 -52.98
CA THR A 513 -29.63 42.27 -54.09
C THR A 513 -28.97 41.74 -55.35
N ASP A 514 -29.70 40.90 -56.08
CA ASP A 514 -29.28 40.38 -57.38
C ASP A 514 -28.76 41.53 -58.26
N PRO A 515 -27.52 41.45 -58.78
CA PRO A 515 -26.99 42.49 -59.64
C PRO A 515 -27.76 42.47 -60.97
N ALA A 516 -28.46 43.57 -61.26
CA ALA A 516 -29.13 43.83 -62.53
C ALA A 516 -28.16 44.23 -63.65
#